data_AF-A0A4Y8IDI5-F1
#
_entry.id   AF-A0A4Y8IDI5-F1
#
_cell.length_a   1.000
_cell.length_b   1.000
_cell.length_c   1.000
_cell.angle_alpha   90.00
_cell.angle_beta   90.00
_cell.angle_gamma   90.00
#
_symmetry.space_group_name_H-M   'P 1'
#
loop_
_entity.id
_entity.type
_entity.pdbx_description
1 polymer ?
#
loop_
_entity_poly.entity_id
_entity_poly.type
_entity_poly.pdbx_seq_one_letter_code
_entity_poly.pdbx_strand_id
1 'polypeptide(L)'
;LMQTAGRAARHLSGKVIFYADKITNSMSKVIAETKRRRKKQEEYNTLHNIVPKSITKSEEDIKRITAVADAFGGYIKERRTESISENYSDQLDKLDLLDLLRKEMLKASEKLQYEDAAILRDEIKKIEKEVGAAA
;
A
#
# COMPACT_ATOMS: atom_id res chain seq x y z
N LEU A 1 14.78 -15.98 -4.72
CA LEU A 1 14.27 -16.74 -3.55
C LEU A 1 14.56 -16.04 -2.22
N MET A 2 15.82 -15.81 -1.85
CA MET A 2 16.16 -15.14 -0.57
C MET A 2 15.54 -13.74 -0.43
N GLN A 3 15.66 -12.89 -1.47
CA GLN A 3 15.09 -11.54 -1.47
C GLN A 3 13.56 -11.55 -1.32
N THR A 4 12.89 -12.42 -2.06
CA THR A 4 11.43 -12.60 -1.98
C THR A 4 11.00 -13.07 -0.59
N ALA A 5 11.68 -14.06 -0.02
CA ALA A 5 11.42 -14.56 1.32
C ALA A 5 11.66 -13.47 2.40
N GLY A 6 12.66 -12.62 2.19
CA GLY A 6 13.00 -11.51 3.09
C GLY A 6 11.87 -10.48 3.24
N ARG A 7 10.98 -10.32 2.26
CA ARG A 7 9.82 -9.42 2.38
C ARG A 7 8.89 -9.82 3.53
N ALA A 8 8.76 -11.12 3.80
CA ALA A 8 7.94 -11.62 4.90
C ALA A 8 8.55 -11.36 6.29
N ALA A 9 9.85 -11.09 6.39
CA ALA A 9 10.53 -10.90 7.67
C ALA A 9 10.18 -9.59 8.40
N ARG A 10 9.37 -8.71 7.78
CA ARG A 10 8.91 -7.45 8.38
C ARG A 10 7.67 -7.61 9.25
N HIS A 11 7.14 -8.83 9.38
CA HIS A 11 5.93 -9.12 10.14
C HIS A 11 6.17 -10.26 11.14
N LEU A 12 5.58 -10.15 12.34
CA LEU A 12 5.71 -11.15 13.41
C LEU A 12 5.36 -12.57 12.94
N SER A 13 4.25 -12.70 12.21
CA SER A 13 3.75 -13.97 11.66
C SER A 13 4.19 -14.20 10.21
N GLY A 14 5.27 -13.56 9.77
CA GLY A 14 5.80 -13.69 8.41
C GLY A 14 6.05 -15.15 8.02
N LYS A 15 5.42 -15.61 6.94
CA LYS A 15 5.57 -16.97 6.40
C LYS A 15 5.83 -16.92 4.90
N VAL A 16 6.56 -17.90 4.40
CA VAL A 16 6.90 -18.06 2.99
C VAL A 16 6.54 -19.48 2.58
N ILE A 17 5.74 -19.60 1.51
CA ILE A 17 5.29 -20.88 0.97
C ILE A 17 5.97 -21.07 -0.39
N PHE A 18 6.61 -22.22 -0.59
CA PHE A 18 7.19 -22.61 -1.87
C PHE A 18 6.29 -23.67 -2.51
N TYR A 19 5.68 -23.36 -3.65
CA TYR A 19 4.98 -24.34 -4.47
C TYR A 19 5.97 -24.97 -5.45
N ALA A 20 6.32 -26.23 -5.23
CA ALA A 20 7.23 -26.99 -6.10
C ALA A 20 7.08 -28.48 -5.84
N ASP A 21 7.22 -29.30 -6.88
CA ASP A 21 7.15 -30.76 -6.77
C ASP A 21 8.41 -31.36 -6.14
N LYS A 22 9.55 -30.67 -6.27
CA LYS A 22 10.83 -31.09 -5.71
C LYS A 22 11.62 -29.93 -5.14
N ILE A 23 12.44 -30.22 -4.13
CA ILE A 23 13.35 -29.24 -3.56
C ILE A 23 14.59 -29.12 -4.47
N THR A 24 14.76 -27.96 -5.07
CA THR A 24 15.98 -27.64 -5.84
C THR A 24 17.13 -27.26 -4.92
N ASN A 25 18.38 -27.36 -5.39
CA ASN A 25 19.56 -26.96 -4.61
C ASN A 25 19.47 -25.48 -4.14
N SER A 26 18.94 -24.59 -4.99
CA SER A 26 18.70 -23.19 -4.64
C SER A 26 17.68 -23.02 -3.51
N MET A 27 16.61 -23.83 -3.49
CA MET A 27 15.65 -23.85 -2.39
C MET A 27 16.29 -24.35 -1.10
N SER A 28 17.04 -25.46 -1.17
CA SER A 28 17.76 -26.01 -0.02
C SER A 28 18.68 -24.98 0.64
N LYS A 29 19.48 -24.26 -0.16
CA LYS A 29 20.38 -23.20 0.34
C LYS A 29 19.62 -22.09 1.05
N VAL A 30 18.51 -21.64 0.49
CA VAL A 30 17.69 -20.57 1.08
C VAL A 30 17.03 -21.04 2.37
N ILE A 31 16.44 -22.22 2.38
CA ILE A 31 15.80 -22.81 3.58
C ILE A 31 16.83 -22.98 4.70
N ALA A 32 18.02 -23.50 4.38
CA ALA A 32 19.09 -23.68 5.35
C ALA A 32 19.56 -22.35 5.94
N GLU A 33 19.81 -21.35 5.09
CA GLU A 33 20.26 -20.03 5.56
C GLU A 33 19.18 -19.29 6.35
N THR A 34 17.90 -19.40 5.97
CA THR A 34 16.78 -18.85 6.74
C THR A 34 16.69 -19.51 8.12
N LYS A 35 16.79 -20.85 8.21
CA LYS A 35 16.78 -21.57 9.49
C LYS A 35 17.97 -21.17 10.37
N ARG A 36 19.17 -21.07 9.79
CA ARG A 36 20.40 -20.64 10.50
C ARG A 36 20.24 -19.25 11.10
N ARG A 37 19.74 -18.29 10.31
CA ARG A 37 19.51 -16.90 10.78
C ARG A 37 18.46 -16.85 11.88
N ARG A 38 17.34 -17.55 11.69
CA ARG A 38 16.24 -17.58 12.65
C ARG A 38 16.68 -18.13 14.00
N LYS A 39 17.42 -19.24 14.01
CA LYS A 39 17.97 -19.83 15.25
C LYS A 39 18.82 -18.81 16.02
N LYS A 40 19.76 -18.14 15.33
CA LYS A 40 20.61 -17.11 15.95
C LYS A 40 19.79 -15.93 16.51
N GLN A 41 18.72 -15.54 15.82
CA GLN A 41 17.83 -14.47 16.27
C GLN A 41 17.03 -14.89 17.51
N GLU A 42 16.50 -16.11 17.54
CA GLU A 42 15.77 -16.67 18.69
C GLU A 42 16.66 -16.81 19.92
N GLU A 43 17.90 -17.28 19.74
CA GLU A 43 18.92 -17.35 20.80
C GLU A 43 19.25 -15.96 21.34
N TYR A 44 19.51 -14.99 20.47
CA TYR A 44 19.77 -13.60 20.86
C TYR A 44 18.58 -12.99 21.60
N ASN A 45 17.37 -13.18 21.08
CA ASN A 45 16.16 -12.66 21.72
C ASN A 45 15.95 -13.26 23.11
N THR A 46 16.21 -14.56 23.27
CA THR A 46 16.10 -15.25 24.56
C THR A 46 17.13 -14.73 25.55
N LEU A 47 18.40 -14.60 25.11
CA LEU A 47 19.49 -14.10 25.95
C LEU A 47 19.26 -12.66 26.43
N HIS A 48 18.64 -11.83 25.59
CA HIS A 48 18.41 -10.41 25.86
C HIS A 48 16.98 -10.08 26.28
N ASN A 49 16.12 -11.08 26.53
CA ASN A 49 14.71 -10.90 26.87
C ASN A 49 13.93 -10.00 25.88
N ILE A 50 14.24 -10.10 24.58
CA ILE A 50 13.59 -9.31 23.52
C ILE A 50 12.36 -10.07 23.04
N VAL A 51 11.19 -9.46 23.19
CA VAL A 51 9.94 -9.95 22.58
C VAL A 51 9.80 -9.33 21.18
N PRO A 52 9.75 -10.14 20.10
CA PRO A 52 9.56 -9.62 18.75
C PRO A 52 8.23 -8.85 18.64
N LYS A 53 8.29 -7.64 18.08
CA LYS A 53 7.12 -6.79 17.83
C LYS A 53 7.13 -6.31 16.38
N SER A 54 5.97 -6.28 15.74
CA SER A 54 5.82 -5.62 14.45
C SER A 54 5.98 -4.11 14.64
N ILE A 55 6.76 -3.47 13.78
CA ILE A 55 6.90 -2.01 13.78
C ILE A 55 5.63 -1.42 13.17
N THR A 56 4.79 -0.78 13.98
CA THR A 56 3.69 0.07 13.53
C THR A 56 4.20 1.51 13.48
N LYS A 57 4.28 2.10 12.29
CA LYS A 57 4.52 3.54 12.15
C LYS A 57 3.18 4.25 12.32
N SER A 58 3.10 5.25 13.19
CA SER A 58 1.88 6.02 13.39
C SER A 58 1.65 7.01 12.25
N GLU A 59 0.40 7.42 12.02
CA GLU A 59 0.09 8.51 11.08
C GLU A 59 0.81 9.81 11.47
N GLU A 60 1.06 10.04 12.76
CA GLU A 60 1.80 11.20 13.25
C GLU A 60 3.27 11.17 12.84
N ASP A 61 3.91 9.99 12.82
CA ASP A 61 5.29 9.83 12.34
C ASP A 61 5.41 10.10 10.83
N ILE A 62 4.33 9.85 10.08
CA ILE A 62 4.22 10.17 8.64
C ILE A 62 3.91 11.66 8.45
N LYS A 63 2.98 12.22 9.24
CA LYS A 63 2.55 13.63 9.21
C LYS A 63 3.66 14.60 9.62
N ARG A 64 4.53 14.26 10.56
CA ARG A 64 5.71 15.11 10.90
C ARG A 64 6.65 15.32 9.72
N ILE A 65 6.68 14.40 8.75
CA ILE A 65 7.45 14.54 7.52
C ILE A 65 6.73 15.46 6.52
N THR A 66 5.40 15.59 6.61
CA THR A 66 4.53 16.29 5.64
C THR A 66 3.95 17.62 6.14
N ALA A 67 4.08 17.95 7.42
CA ALA A 67 3.48 19.13 8.07
C ALA A 67 3.88 20.50 7.50
N VAL A 68 4.88 20.56 6.62
CA VAL A 68 5.26 21.80 5.90
C VAL A 68 4.24 22.17 4.81
N ALA A 69 3.43 21.22 4.33
CA ALA A 69 2.51 21.43 3.21
C ALA A 69 1.10 21.92 3.59
N ASP A 70 0.64 21.67 4.82
CA ASP A 70 -0.77 21.88 5.23
C ASP A 70 -1.14 23.34 5.59
N ALA A 71 -0.20 24.29 5.60
CA ALA A 71 -0.47 25.67 6.04
C ALA A 71 -1.30 26.53 5.05
N PHE A 72 -1.64 26.02 3.85
CA PHE A 72 -2.23 26.81 2.76
C PHE A 72 -3.71 26.53 2.42
N GLY A 73 -4.35 25.50 2.97
CA GLY A 73 -5.64 24.96 2.47
C GLY A 73 -6.94 25.65 2.96
N GLY A 74 -6.93 26.93 3.32
CA GLY A 74 -8.05 27.60 3.99
C GLY A 74 -9.15 28.18 3.09
N TYR A 75 -8.94 28.29 1.79
CA TYR A 75 -9.84 28.99 0.87
C TYR A 75 -9.93 28.18 -0.41
N ILE A 76 -11.06 27.54 -0.70
CA ILE A 76 -11.73 27.36 -2.01
C ILE A 76 -12.73 26.19 -1.80
N LYS A 77 -13.89 26.46 -1.19
CA LYS A 77 -14.96 25.46 -1.00
C LYS A 77 -16.19 25.67 -1.91
N GLU A 78 -16.04 26.46 -2.97
CA GLU A 78 -17.16 26.78 -3.86
C GLU A 78 -16.69 26.87 -5.31
N ARG A 79 -16.66 25.73 -5.99
CA ARG A 79 -17.04 25.57 -7.42
C ARG A 79 -16.63 24.19 -7.93
N ARG A 80 -17.66 23.39 -8.23
CA ARG A 80 -17.75 22.33 -9.27
C ARG A 80 -18.46 21.12 -8.69
N THR A 81 -19.78 21.22 -8.63
CA THR A 81 -20.67 20.08 -8.37
C THR A 81 -21.62 19.86 -9.54
N GLU A 82 -21.22 20.26 -10.75
CA GLU A 82 -22.01 20.08 -11.95
C GLU A 82 -21.11 19.58 -13.06
N SER A 83 -21.61 18.59 -13.81
CA SER A 83 -21.00 17.87 -14.93
C SER A 83 -19.91 16.84 -14.59
N ILE A 84 -20.32 15.66 -14.10
CA ILE A 84 -20.08 14.34 -14.71
C ILE A 84 -21.19 13.43 -14.16
N SER A 85 -22.36 13.50 -14.77
CA SER A 85 -23.41 12.49 -14.62
C SER A 85 -23.86 12.19 -16.04
N GLU A 86 -24.07 10.90 -16.30
CA GLU A 86 -24.58 10.29 -17.53
C GLU A 86 -23.52 9.85 -18.55
N ASN A 87 -23.47 8.51 -18.74
CA ASN A 87 -22.81 7.72 -19.79
C ASN A 87 -21.54 6.92 -19.44
N TYR A 88 -21.60 6.05 -18.43
CA TYR A 88 -20.71 4.87 -18.36
C TYR A 88 -21.51 3.64 -17.90
N SER A 89 -22.07 2.91 -18.87
CA SER A 89 -22.97 1.77 -18.67
C SER A 89 -22.27 0.42 -18.49
N ASP A 90 -21.00 0.28 -18.89
CA ASP A 90 -20.26 -0.99 -18.80
C ASP A 90 -19.25 -1.03 -17.63
N GLN A 91 -19.14 -2.17 -16.95
CA GLN A 91 -18.18 -2.40 -15.86
C GLN A 91 -16.72 -2.28 -16.32
N LEU A 92 -16.43 -2.63 -17.58
CA LEU A 92 -15.10 -2.52 -18.17
C LEU A 92 -14.70 -1.04 -18.35
N ASP A 93 -15.64 -0.21 -18.81
CA ASP A 93 -15.44 1.23 -18.97
C ASP A 93 -15.22 1.95 -17.62
N LYS A 94 -15.89 1.48 -16.55
CA LYS A 94 -15.70 2.04 -15.20
C LYS A 94 -14.30 1.74 -14.65
N LEU A 95 -13.71 0.59 -14.96
CA LEU A 95 -12.34 0.25 -14.54
C LEU A 95 -11.30 1.11 -15.28
N ASP A 96 -11.47 1.29 -16.59
CA ASP A 96 -10.59 2.14 -17.39
C ASP A 96 -10.67 3.61 -16.98
N LEU A 97 -11.89 4.10 -16.69
CA LEU A 97 -12.12 5.43 -16.15
C LEU A 97 -11.40 5.64 -14.80
N LEU A 98 -11.45 4.64 -13.93
CA LEU A 98 -10.84 4.68 -12.61
C LEU A 98 -9.30 4.74 -12.70
N ASP A 99 -8.70 3.99 -13.62
CA ASP A 99 -7.27 4.07 -13.88
C ASP A 99 -6.83 5.42 -14.50
N LEU A 100 -7.69 6.04 -15.32
CA LEU A 100 -7.46 7.40 -15.81
C LEU A 100 -7.50 8.42 -14.67
N LEU A 101 -8.54 8.38 -13.83
CA LEU A 101 -8.67 9.27 -12.67
C LEU A 101 -7.51 9.10 -11.68
N ARG A 102 -7.03 7.86 -11.44
CA ARG A 102 -5.84 7.61 -10.62
C ARG A 102 -4.59 8.27 -11.18
N LYS A 103 -4.40 8.24 -12.51
CA LYS A 103 -3.28 8.92 -13.18
C LYS A 103 -3.39 10.44 -13.07
N GLU A 104 -4.58 11.00 -13.20
CA GLU A 104 -4.81 12.44 -13.05
C GLU A 104 -4.61 12.91 -11.61
N MET A 105 -5.08 12.13 -10.63
CA MET A 105 -4.85 12.39 -9.20
C MET A 105 -3.34 12.42 -8.88
N LEU A 106 -2.57 11.46 -9.42
CA LEU A 106 -1.12 11.44 -9.24
C LEU A 106 -0.44 12.65 -9.89
N LYS A 107 -0.84 13.03 -11.12
CA LYS A 107 -0.32 14.23 -11.79
C LYS A 107 -0.64 15.51 -11.00
N ALA A 108 -1.84 15.62 -10.44
CA ALA A 108 -2.23 16.74 -9.59
C ALA A 108 -1.37 16.79 -8.32
N SER A 109 -1.13 15.64 -7.68
CA SER A 109 -0.24 15.53 -6.52
C SER A 109 1.21 15.89 -6.85
N GLU A 110 1.73 15.47 -8.01
CA GLU A 110 3.08 15.82 -8.48
C GLU A 110 3.22 17.32 -8.76
N LYS A 111 2.15 17.97 -9.23
CA LYS A 111 2.07 19.42 -9.44
C LYS A 111 1.77 20.22 -8.18
N LEU A 112 1.74 19.57 -7.01
CA LEU A 112 1.40 20.17 -5.71
C LEU A 112 -0.04 20.74 -5.66
N GLN A 113 -0.92 20.29 -6.56
CA GLN A 113 -2.35 20.64 -6.59
C GLN A 113 -3.13 19.65 -5.71
N TYR A 114 -2.92 19.76 -4.39
CA TYR A 114 -3.46 18.79 -3.43
C TYR A 114 -4.98 18.81 -3.31
N GLU A 115 -5.61 19.95 -3.60
CA GLU A 115 -7.07 20.11 -3.60
C GLU A 115 -7.70 19.30 -4.73
N ASP A 116 -7.18 19.46 -5.96
CA ASP A 116 -7.61 18.70 -7.12
C ASP A 116 -7.38 17.20 -6.91
N ALA A 117 -6.23 16.81 -6.34
CA ALA A 117 -5.95 15.42 -5.99
C ALA A 117 -6.92 14.86 -4.93
N ALA A 118 -7.34 15.66 -3.96
CA ALA A 118 -8.30 15.24 -2.94
C ALA A 118 -9.71 15.01 -3.53
N ILE A 119 -10.14 15.88 -4.45
CA ILE A 119 -11.42 15.74 -5.16
C ILE A 119 -11.42 14.45 -5.99
N LEU A 120 -10.37 14.25 -6.81
CA LEU A 120 -10.23 13.05 -7.64
C LEU A 120 -10.18 11.77 -6.80
N ARG A 121 -9.52 11.79 -5.64
CA ARG A 121 -9.51 10.66 -4.69
C ARG A 121 -10.92 10.32 -4.20
N ASP A 122 -11.71 11.32 -3.86
CA ASP A 122 -13.05 11.11 -3.30
C ASP A 122 -14.04 10.65 -4.39
N GLU A 123 -13.84 11.07 -5.65
CA GLU A 123 -14.55 10.53 -6.82
C GLU A 123 -14.17 9.07 -7.11
N ILE A 124 -12.88 8.73 -7.11
CA ILE A 124 -12.39 7.35 -7.26
C ILE A 124 -13.04 6.45 -6.21
N LYS A 125 -13.10 6.89 -4.95
CA LYS A 125 -13.76 6.11 -3.87
C LYS A 125 -15.25 5.88 -4.10
N LYS A 126 -15.97 6.84 -4.69
CA LYS A 126 -17.39 6.68 -5.02
C LYS A 126 -17.56 5.62 -6.11
N ILE A 127 -16.78 5.72 -7.19
CA ILE A 127 -16.83 4.79 -8.32
C ILE A 127 -16.40 3.37 -7.87
N GLU A 128 -15.33 3.26 -7.07
CA GLU A 128 -14.89 1.98 -6.48
C GLU A 128 -16.00 1.31 -5.66
N LYS A 129 -16.76 2.09 -4.90
CA LYS A 129 -17.88 1.59 -4.10
C LYS A 129 -19.03 1.11 -4.98
N GLU A 130 -19.33 1.80 -6.08
CA GLU A 130 -20.37 1.37 -7.03
C GLU A 130 -19.97 0.09 -7.77
N VAL A 131 -18.72 -0.02 -8.20
CA VAL A 131 -18.20 -1.22 -8.87
C VAL A 131 -18.15 -2.40 -7.89
N GLY A 132 -17.71 -2.18 -6.66
CA GLY A 132 -17.65 -3.21 -5.61
C GLY A 132 -19.00 -3.62 -5.02
N ALA A 133 -20.06 -2.82 -5.19
CA ALA A 133 -21.43 -3.19 -4.80
C ALA A 133 -22.19 -3.92 -5.92
N ALA A 134 -21.66 -3.90 -7.16
CA ALA A 134 -22.20 -4.59 -8.33
C ALA A 134 -21.51 -5.94 -8.62
N ALA A 135 -20.64 -6.40 -7.72
CA ALA A 135 -19.96 -7.69 -7.75
C ALA A 135 -20.40 -8.55 -6.55
#